data_AF-A0A1S3D7I5-F1
#
_entry.id   AF-A0A1S3D7I5-F1
#
_cell.length_a   1.000
_cell.length_b   1.000
_cell.length_c   1.000
_cell.angle_alpha   90.00
_cell.angle_beta   90.00
_cell.angle_gamma   90.00
#
_symmetry.space_group_name_H-M   'P 1'
#
loop_
_entity.id
_entity.type
_entity.pdbx_description
1 polymer ?
#
loop_
_entity_poly.entity_id
_entity_poly.type
_entity_poly.pdbx_seq_one_letter_code
_entity_poly.pdbx_strand_id
1 'polypeptide(L)'
;MGLYKLLVHQKAFSNEDLIINPKHFPNFKKGDIIEIYHPEDEFSRLLLQITAFKEDLQGKEAISVEQSIAFTFQLRTYSDVKVGLVNPSLVTLDSVELTFKDQYLGRSDMWRLKNHMMDTCVYLNKKIEFCGGTVRCHVYEMWSHGERVACGVISENTKQNVTNSN
;
A
#
# COMPACT_ATOMS: atom_id res chain seq x y z
N MET A 1 8.97 -16.28 -5.04
CA MET A 1 8.43 -15.27 -5.95
C MET A 1 7.74 -16.00 -7.09
N GLY A 2 6.49 -15.67 -7.40
CA GLY A 2 5.68 -16.33 -8.43
C GLY A 2 5.25 -15.35 -9.52
N LEU A 3 4.88 -15.86 -10.69
CA LEU A 3 4.37 -15.08 -11.80
C LEU A 3 2.85 -15.21 -11.84
N TYR A 4 2.15 -14.08 -11.89
CA TYR A 4 0.69 -14.02 -11.85
C TYR A 4 0.15 -13.04 -12.87
N LYS A 5 -1.08 -13.27 -13.31
CA LYS A 5 -1.80 -12.28 -14.11
C LYS A 5 -2.28 -11.13 -13.23
N LEU A 6 -2.01 -9.90 -13.66
CA LEU A 6 -2.56 -8.73 -12.99
C LEU A 6 -3.96 -8.42 -13.51
N LEU A 7 -4.92 -8.32 -12.60
CA LEU A 7 -6.20 -7.69 -12.84
C LEU A 7 -6.21 -6.32 -12.18
N VAL A 8 -7.03 -5.43 -12.72
CA VAL A 8 -7.26 -4.11 -12.14
C VAL A 8 -8.74 -3.97 -11.85
N HIS A 9 -9.07 -3.62 -10.60
CA HIS A 9 -10.46 -3.44 -10.18
C HIS A 9 -10.75 -2.00 -9.79
N GLN A 10 -12.01 -1.61 -9.93
CA GLN A 10 -12.50 -0.31 -9.48
C GLN A 10 -12.99 -0.39 -8.03
N LYS A 11 -13.03 0.74 -7.32
CA LYS A 11 -13.57 0.81 -5.95
C LYS A 11 -15.03 0.36 -5.84
N ALA A 12 -15.81 0.49 -6.91
CA ALA A 12 -17.19 -0.01 -6.98
C ALA A 12 -17.28 -1.55 -6.82
N PHE A 13 -16.22 -2.28 -7.19
CA PHE A 13 -16.12 -3.72 -7.00
C PHE A 13 -15.58 -4.10 -5.61
N SER A 14 -14.58 -3.36 -5.12
CA SER A 14 -13.94 -3.64 -3.84
C SER A 14 -13.20 -2.40 -3.32
N ASN A 15 -13.28 -2.14 -2.02
CA ASN A 15 -12.54 -1.05 -1.36
C ASN A 15 -11.12 -1.45 -0.93
N GLU A 16 -10.76 -2.73 -1.07
CA GLU A 16 -9.43 -3.24 -0.73
C GLU A 16 -8.39 -2.81 -1.78
N ASP A 17 -7.21 -2.37 -1.35
CA ASP A 17 -6.09 -2.01 -2.24
C ASP A 17 -5.63 -3.21 -3.10
N LEU A 18 -5.74 -4.41 -2.50
CA LEU A 18 -5.26 -5.67 -3.06
C LEU A 18 -6.27 -6.78 -2.78
N ILE A 19 -6.57 -7.57 -3.81
CA ILE A 19 -7.34 -8.78 -3.70
C ILE A 19 -6.47 -9.95 -4.13
N ILE A 20 -6.39 -10.94 -3.25
CA ILE A 20 -5.70 -12.20 -3.50
C ILE A 20 -6.66 -13.35 -3.26
N ASN A 21 -6.62 -14.36 -4.14
CA ASN A 21 -7.32 -15.61 -3.92
C ASN A 21 -6.43 -16.54 -3.07
N PRO A 22 -6.86 -16.90 -1.85
CA PRO A 22 -6.03 -17.65 -0.91
C PRO A 22 -5.62 -19.03 -1.44
N LYS A 23 -6.39 -19.61 -2.37
CA LYS A 23 -6.09 -20.91 -2.99
C LYS A 23 -4.79 -20.90 -3.80
N HIS A 24 -4.38 -19.75 -4.32
CA HIS A 24 -3.14 -19.59 -5.10
C HIS A 24 -1.96 -19.11 -4.25
N PHE A 25 -2.22 -18.75 -2.99
CA PHE A 25 -1.25 -18.17 -2.07
C PHE A 25 -1.35 -18.82 -0.68
N PRO A 26 -1.16 -20.16 -0.56
CA PRO A 26 -1.41 -20.90 0.68
C PRO A 26 -0.51 -20.47 1.85
N ASN A 27 0.64 -19.87 1.55
CA ASN A 27 1.61 -19.41 2.56
C ASN A 27 1.43 -17.95 2.97
N PHE A 28 0.54 -17.20 2.32
CA PHE A 28 0.35 -15.78 2.57
C PHE A 28 -0.67 -15.59 3.68
N LYS A 29 -0.45 -14.60 4.53
CA LYS A 29 -1.28 -14.27 5.68
C LYS A 29 -1.67 -12.80 5.65
N LYS A 30 -2.75 -12.48 6.37
CA LYS A 30 -3.08 -11.07 6.62
C LYS A 30 -1.93 -10.39 7.36
N GLY A 31 -1.60 -9.19 6.95
CA GLY A 31 -0.47 -8.41 7.48
C GLY A 31 0.84 -8.60 6.70
N ASP A 32 0.97 -9.66 5.89
CA ASP A 32 2.16 -9.86 5.07
C ASP A 32 2.32 -8.72 4.06
N ILE A 33 3.58 -8.35 3.81
CA ILE A 33 3.96 -7.36 2.81
C ILE A 33 4.41 -8.09 1.56
N ILE A 34 3.86 -7.69 0.42
CA ILE A 34 4.23 -8.24 -0.88
C ILE A 34 4.78 -7.16 -1.80
N GLU A 35 5.73 -7.54 -2.64
CA GLU A 35 6.13 -6.75 -3.80
C GLU A 35 5.41 -7.21 -5.06
N ILE A 36 5.08 -6.26 -5.93
CA ILE A 36 4.43 -6.45 -7.22
C ILE A 36 5.18 -5.59 -8.25
N TYR A 37 5.65 -6.19 -9.34
CA TYR A 37 6.32 -5.48 -10.42
C TYR A 37 6.30 -6.27 -11.73
N HIS A 38 6.55 -5.61 -12.86
CA HIS A 38 6.66 -6.29 -14.15
C HIS A 38 8.02 -6.98 -14.27
N PRO A 39 8.10 -8.21 -14.82
CA PRO A 39 9.38 -8.90 -15.03
C PRO A 39 10.39 -8.09 -15.85
N GLU A 40 9.91 -7.27 -16.79
CA GLU A 40 10.70 -6.38 -17.63
C GLU A 40 11.07 -5.02 -16.98
N ASP A 41 10.48 -4.67 -15.84
CA ASP A 41 10.77 -3.44 -15.09
C ASP A 41 10.88 -3.75 -13.60
N GLU A 42 12.11 -4.02 -13.15
CA GLU A 42 12.39 -4.33 -11.74
C GLU A 42 12.60 -3.09 -10.87
N PHE A 43 12.59 -1.89 -11.46
CA PHE A 43 12.78 -0.62 -10.72
C PHE A 43 11.46 -0.10 -10.16
N SER A 44 10.36 -0.23 -10.90
CA SER A 44 9.02 0.17 -10.43
C SER A 44 8.37 -0.93 -9.60
N ARG A 45 8.76 -1.03 -8.32
CA ARG A 45 8.17 -1.98 -7.37
C ARG A 45 7.07 -1.35 -6.55
N LEU A 46 5.90 -1.97 -6.56
CA LEU A 46 4.79 -1.66 -5.68
C LEU A 46 4.83 -2.57 -4.46
N LEU A 47 4.77 -2.00 -3.26
CA LEU A 47 4.55 -2.73 -2.02
C LEU A 47 3.10 -2.57 -1.58
N LEU A 48 2.44 -3.68 -1.26
CA LEU A 48 1.11 -3.71 -0.66
C LEU A 48 1.07 -4.68 0.52
N GLN A 49 0.21 -4.37 1.49
CA GLN A 49 -0.07 -5.25 2.62
C GLN A 49 -1.35 -6.03 2.36
N ILE A 50 -1.34 -7.32 2.73
CA ILE A 50 -2.52 -8.17 2.61
C ILE A 50 -3.50 -7.85 3.74
N THR A 51 -4.59 -7.17 3.42
CA THR A 51 -5.68 -6.83 4.36
C THR A 51 -6.82 -7.85 4.32
N ALA A 52 -7.11 -8.38 3.13
CA ALA A 52 -8.21 -9.31 2.90
C ALA A 52 -7.87 -10.34 1.81
N PHE A 53 -8.53 -11.50 1.91
CA PHE A 53 -8.55 -12.54 0.90
C PHE A 53 -9.97 -12.63 0.33
N LYS A 54 -10.10 -12.76 -0.99
CA LYS A 54 -11.40 -13.01 -1.64
C LYS A 54 -11.26 -14.11 -2.67
N GLU A 55 -12.22 -15.03 -2.67
CA GLU A 55 -12.21 -16.18 -3.59
C GLU A 55 -12.78 -15.85 -4.98
N ASP A 56 -13.45 -14.70 -5.13
CA ASP A 56 -14.22 -14.32 -6.33
C ASP A 56 -13.36 -13.78 -7.49
N LEU A 57 -12.04 -13.98 -7.45
CA LEU A 57 -11.17 -13.61 -8.55
C LEU A 57 -11.33 -14.61 -9.70
N GLN A 58 -11.82 -14.11 -10.84
CA GLN A 58 -11.87 -14.89 -12.08
C GLN A 58 -10.47 -15.05 -12.65
N GLY A 59 -10.03 -16.30 -12.85
CA GLY A 59 -8.73 -16.63 -13.43
C GLY A 59 -7.88 -17.44 -12.47
N LYS A 60 -7.32 -18.56 -12.96
CA LYS A 60 -6.68 -19.58 -12.13
C LYS A 60 -5.40 -19.14 -11.41
N GLU A 61 -4.82 -17.96 -11.70
CA GLU A 61 -3.55 -17.49 -11.11
C GLU A 61 -3.44 -15.96 -11.22
N ALA A 62 -4.41 -15.23 -10.66
CA ALA A 62 -4.45 -13.77 -10.77
C ALA A 62 -4.45 -13.07 -9.40
N ILE A 63 -3.87 -11.87 -9.37
CA ILE A 63 -4.06 -10.88 -8.30
C ILE A 63 -4.81 -9.69 -8.85
N SER A 64 -5.54 -8.95 -8.00
CA SER A 64 -6.21 -7.73 -8.44
C SER A 64 -5.77 -6.53 -7.59
N VAL A 65 -5.32 -5.48 -8.24
CA VAL A 65 -4.88 -4.22 -7.61
C VAL A 65 -5.91 -3.13 -7.94
N GLU A 66 -6.15 -2.23 -7.00
CA GLU A 66 -7.07 -1.11 -7.20
C GLU A 66 -6.55 -0.17 -8.31
N GLN A 67 -7.46 0.35 -9.13
CA GLN A 67 -7.15 1.09 -10.36
C GLN A 67 -6.23 2.30 -10.17
N SER A 68 -6.44 3.12 -9.14
CA SER A 68 -5.60 4.30 -8.91
C SER A 68 -4.18 3.93 -8.48
N ILE A 69 -4.03 2.85 -7.72
CA ILE A 69 -2.72 2.31 -7.33
C ILE A 69 -2.01 1.76 -8.57
N ALA A 70 -2.69 0.91 -9.35
CA ALA A 70 -2.14 0.34 -10.57
C ALA A 70 -1.68 1.44 -11.54
N PHE A 71 -2.47 2.50 -11.72
CA PHE A 71 -2.11 3.65 -12.55
C PHE A 71 -0.87 4.38 -12.02
N THR A 72 -0.81 4.65 -10.72
CA THR A 72 0.33 5.37 -10.09
C THR A 72 1.64 4.61 -10.27
N PHE A 73 1.61 3.28 -10.19
CA PHE A 73 2.78 2.41 -10.35
C PHE A 73 2.95 1.87 -11.77
N GLN A 74 2.17 2.37 -12.73
CA GLN A 74 2.21 2.00 -14.15
C GLN A 74 2.00 0.51 -14.42
N LEU A 75 1.24 -0.16 -13.55
CA LEU A 75 0.90 -1.56 -13.67
C LEU A 75 -0.17 -1.78 -14.74
N ARG A 76 0.12 -2.66 -15.71
CA ARG A 76 -0.77 -2.92 -16.86
C ARG A 76 -1.69 -4.12 -16.60
N THR A 77 -3.01 -3.92 -16.72
CA THR A 77 -3.97 -5.02 -16.63
C THR A 77 -3.68 -6.13 -17.66
N TYR A 78 -3.98 -7.38 -17.30
CA TYR A 78 -3.72 -8.63 -18.03
C TYR A 78 -2.25 -8.95 -18.37
N SER A 79 -1.30 -8.11 -17.95
CA SER A 79 0.12 -8.44 -18.04
C SER A 79 0.55 -9.39 -16.93
N ASP A 80 1.72 -9.99 -17.12
CA ASP A 80 2.36 -10.80 -16.08
C ASP A 80 3.11 -9.91 -15.10
N VAL A 81 2.97 -10.22 -13.81
CA VAL A 81 3.65 -9.55 -12.71
C VAL A 81 4.33 -10.57 -11.81
N LYS A 82 5.51 -10.23 -11.32
CA LYS A 82 6.16 -10.97 -10.24
C LYS A 82 5.54 -10.56 -8.91
N VAL A 83 5.20 -11.55 -8.10
CA VAL A 83 4.66 -11.35 -6.75
C VAL A 83 5.51 -12.13 -5.75
N GLY A 84 5.96 -11.48 -4.69
CA GLY A 84 6.82 -12.07 -3.66
C GLY A 84 6.56 -11.49 -2.29
N LEU A 85 6.77 -12.31 -1.24
CA LEU A 85 6.82 -11.82 0.13
C LEU A 85 8.09 -11.01 0.34
N VAL A 86 7.98 -9.90 1.04
CA VAL A 86 9.10 -9.04 1.40
C VAL A 86 9.19 -8.93 2.92
N ASN A 87 10.42 -9.00 3.44
CA ASN A 87 10.66 -8.74 4.85
C ASN A 87 10.45 -7.24 5.13
N PRO A 88 9.51 -6.85 6.02
CA PRO A 88 9.25 -5.45 6.33
C PRO A 88 10.48 -4.64 6.72
N SER A 89 11.48 -5.27 7.37
CA SER A 89 12.71 -4.59 7.79
C SER A 89 13.57 -4.09 6.62
N LEU A 90 13.42 -4.65 5.42
CA LEU A 90 14.14 -4.23 4.22
C LEU A 90 13.47 -3.07 3.47
N VAL A 91 12.20 -2.80 3.79
CA VAL A 91 11.38 -1.79 3.11
C VAL A 91 10.82 -0.78 4.11
N THR A 92 11.48 -0.65 5.25
CA THR A 92 11.10 0.31 6.29
C THR A 92 11.47 1.73 5.85
N LEU A 93 10.57 2.67 6.11
CA LEU A 93 10.75 4.08 5.81
C LEU A 93 11.55 4.78 6.91
N ASP A 94 12.41 5.71 6.52
CA ASP A 94 13.05 6.66 7.44
C ASP A 94 12.07 7.75 7.83
N SER A 95 11.27 8.23 6.87
CA SER A 95 10.24 9.21 7.12
C SER A 95 9.07 9.13 6.14
N VAL A 96 7.91 9.56 6.61
CA VAL A 96 6.69 9.74 5.82
C VAL A 96 6.09 11.12 6.14
N GLU A 97 5.71 11.84 5.10
CA GLU A 97 4.96 13.08 5.19
C GLU A 97 3.49 12.83 4.82
N LEU A 98 2.62 13.23 5.73
CA LEU A 98 1.17 13.15 5.61
C LEU A 98 0.61 14.55 5.45
N THR A 99 -0.29 14.73 4.51
CA THR A 99 -0.99 15.99 4.27
C THR A 99 -2.48 15.82 4.49
N PHE A 100 -3.07 16.78 5.19
CA PHE A 100 -4.52 16.89 5.37
C PHE A 100 -4.99 18.23 4.83
N LYS A 101 -6.25 18.27 4.39
CA LYS A 101 -6.89 19.45 3.82
C LYS A 101 -8.16 19.76 4.60
N ASP A 102 -8.36 21.02 4.95
CA ASP A 102 -9.58 21.53 5.59
C ASP A 102 -9.95 20.83 6.92
N GLN A 103 -8.97 20.27 7.62
CA GLN A 103 -9.16 19.61 8.92
C GLN A 103 -8.16 20.16 9.94
N TYR A 104 -8.54 20.20 11.21
CA TYR A 104 -7.60 20.48 12.31
C TYR A 104 -7.36 19.20 13.10
N LEU A 105 -6.11 18.79 13.19
CA LEU A 105 -5.68 17.64 13.99
C LEU A 105 -5.05 18.11 15.30
N GLY A 106 -5.70 17.83 16.42
CA GLY A 106 -5.11 18.05 17.73
C GLY A 106 -3.94 17.09 17.97
N ARG A 107 -3.05 17.43 18.92
CA ARG A 107 -1.89 16.57 19.28
C ARG A 107 -2.29 15.13 19.62
N SER A 108 -3.41 14.96 20.31
CA SER A 108 -3.94 13.63 20.67
C SER A 108 -4.36 12.83 19.43
N ASP A 109 -4.97 13.47 18.43
CA ASP A 109 -5.40 12.82 17.19
C ASP A 109 -4.20 12.49 16.31
N MET A 110 -3.22 13.40 16.23
CA MET A 110 -1.95 13.13 15.54
C MET A 110 -1.25 11.91 16.14
N TRP A 111 -1.16 11.81 17.47
CA TRP A 111 -0.53 10.66 18.11
C TRP A 111 -1.30 9.36 17.84
N ARG A 112 -2.64 9.39 17.91
CA ARG A 112 -3.48 8.24 17.58
C ARG A 112 -3.36 7.81 16.12
N LEU A 113 -3.32 8.76 15.19
CA LEU A 113 -3.08 8.51 13.77
C LEU A 113 -1.72 7.85 13.56
N LYS A 114 -0.67 8.37 14.19
CA LYS A 114 0.68 7.79 14.11
C LYS A 114 0.71 6.34 14.57
N ASN A 115 0.05 6.05 15.68
CA ASN A 115 -0.06 4.69 16.19
C ASN A 115 -0.92 3.79 15.30
N HIS A 116 -1.97 4.32 14.69
CA HIS A 116 -2.82 3.57 13.77
C HIS A 116 -2.08 3.12 12.51
N MET A 117 -1.06 3.86 12.10
CA MET A 117 -0.24 3.57 10.91
C MET A 117 0.97 2.68 11.18
N MET A 118 1.21 2.32 12.44
CA MET A 118 2.31 1.44 12.81
C MET A 118 2.17 0.06 12.17
N ASP A 119 3.29 -0.46 11.66
CA ASP A 119 3.39 -1.76 10.99
C ASP A 119 2.46 -1.90 9.77
N THR A 120 2.12 -0.77 9.14
CA THR A 120 1.31 -0.73 7.92
C THR A 120 2.14 -0.37 6.70
N CYS A 121 1.74 -0.90 5.54
CA CYS A 121 2.31 -0.53 4.26
C CYS A 121 1.59 0.69 3.67
N VAL A 122 2.39 1.66 3.26
CA VAL A 122 1.94 2.90 2.64
C VAL A 122 2.57 3.06 1.25
N TYR A 123 1.88 3.82 0.40
CA TYR A 123 2.31 4.15 -0.95
C TYR A 123 1.92 5.60 -1.27
N LEU A 124 2.55 6.16 -2.29
CA LEU A 124 2.35 7.54 -2.70
C LEU A 124 0.86 7.81 -2.99
N ASN A 125 0.33 8.92 -2.48
CA ASN A 125 -1.09 9.30 -2.58
C ASN A 125 -2.08 8.35 -1.90
N LYS A 126 -1.62 7.39 -1.07
CA LYS A 126 -2.52 6.55 -0.27
C LYS A 126 -3.40 7.43 0.59
N LYS A 127 -4.72 7.29 0.43
CA LYS A 127 -5.72 7.94 1.27
C LYS A 127 -5.85 7.17 2.58
N ILE A 128 -5.78 7.88 3.69
CA ILE A 128 -5.89 7.32 5.04
C ILE A 128 -7.09 7.96 5.70
N GLU A 129 -8.01 7.12 6.17
CA GLU A 129 -9.20 7.52 6.90
C GLU A 129 -9.15 6.91 8.30
N PHE A 130 -9.33 7.75 9.31
CA PHE A 130 -9.27 7.37 10.72
C PHE A 130 -10.45 7.96 11.51
N CYS A 131 -10.80 7.36 12.65
CA CYS A 131 -11.93 7.76 13.49
C CYS A 131 -13.26 7.89 12.71
N GLY A 132 -13.67 6.83 12.02
CA GLY A 132 -14.92 6.82 11.25
C GLY A 132 -14.94 7.80 10.07
N GLY A 133 -13.76 8.14 9.53
CA GLY A 133 -13.62 9.07 8.42
C GLY A 133 -13.63 10.55 8.81
N THR A 134 -13.57 10.86 10.12
CA THR A 134 -13.44 12.25 10.62
C THR A 134 -12.07 12.81 10.28
N VAL A 135 -11.03 11.98 10.43
CA VAL A 135 -9.65 12.33 10.05
C VAL A 135 -9.38 11.75 8.67
N ARG A 136 -9.02 12.61 7.72
CA ARG A 136 -8.65 12.23 6.36
C ARG A 136 -7.34 12.91 5.99
N CYS A 137 -6.35 12.09 5.67
CA CYS A 137 -5.08 12.56 5.14
C CYS A 137 -4.66 11.69 3.95
N HIS A 138 -3.61 12.12 3.27
CA HIS A 138 -2.96 11.30 2.27
C HIS A 138 -1.45 11.32 2.46
N VAL A 139 -0.80 10.28 1.98
CA VAL A 139 0.65 10.20 1.92
C VAL A 139 1.14 11.11 0.80
N TYR A 140 1.92 12.12 1.17
CA TYR A 140 2.47 13.10 0.24
C TYR A 140 3.86 12.70 -0.25
N GLU A 141 4.75 12.38 0.69
CA GLU A 141 6.14 12.05 0.39
C GLU A 141 6.67 11.00 1.38
N MET A 142 7.62 10.18 0.92
CA MET A 142 8.27 9.15 1.73
C MET A 142 9.74 9.06 1.37
N TRP A 143 10.55 8.74 2.38
CA TRP A 143 12.00 8.62 2.24
C TRP A 143 12.49 7.35 2.93
N SER A 144 13.47 6.69 2.31
CA SER A 144 14.20 5.57 2.88
C SER A 144 15.65 5.62 2.39
N HIS A 145 16.60 5.44 3.31
CA HIS A 145 18.05 5.51 3.07
C HIS A 145 18.51 6.78 2.35
N GLY A 146 17.86 7.91 2.62
CA GLY A 146 18.18 9.19 2.00
C GLY A 146 17.65 9.37 0.57
N GLU A 147 16.90 8.41 0.04
CA GLU A 147 16.26 8.48 -1.27
C GLU A 147 14.74 8.59 -1.14
N ARG A 148 14.13 9.26 -2.11
CA ARG A 148 12.67 9.37 -2.20
C ARG A 148 12.10 8.07 -2.77
N VAL A 149 11.14 7.47 -2.06
CA VAL A 149 10.53 6.19 -2.43
C VAL A 149 9.03 6.34 -2.69
N ALA A 150 8.47 5.46 -3.52
CA ALA A 150 7.06 5.47 -3.89
C ALA A 150 6.17 4.64 -2.94
N CYS A 151 6.75 3.72 -2.17
CA CYS A 151 6.06 2.90 -1.17
C CYS A 151 7.04 2.37 -0.11
N GLY A 152 6.49 1.89 1.00
CA GLY A 152 7.28 1.32 2.10
C GLY A 152 6.43 1.01 3.32
N VAL A 153 7.08 0.54 4.37
CA VAL A 153 6.46 0.15 5.65
C VAL A 153 6.82 1.16 6.73
N ILE A 154 5.82 1.54 7.53
CA ILE A 154 6.00 2.37 8.71
C ILE A 154 6.34 1.48 9.90
N SER A 155 7.43 1.81 10.59
CA SER A 155 7.86 1.16 11.83
C SER A 155 7.98 2.17 12.98
N GLU A 156 8.36 1.69 14.16
CA GLU A 156 8.64 2.54 15.34
C GLU A 156 9.71 3.60 15.10
N ASN A 157 10.65 3.33 14.18
CA ASN A 157 11.75 4.25 13.86
C ASN A 157 11.41 5.23 12.74
N THR A 158 10.27 5.04 12.06
CA THR A 158 9.85 5.90 10.95
C THR A 158 9.38 7.26 11.49
N LYS A 159 10.02 8.35 11.04
CA LYS A 159 9.61 9.71 11.38
C LYS A 159 8.33 10.09 10.63
N GLN A 160 7.25 10.27 11.36
CA GLN A 160 5.96 10.65 10.77
C GLN A 160 5.73 12.16 10.92
N ASN A 161 5.79 12.88 9.80
CA ASN A 161 5.53 14.32 9.72
C ASN A 161 4.11 14.53 9.20
N VAL A 162 3.39 15.51 9.78
CA VAL A 162 2.02 15.81 9.38
C VAL A 162 1.93 17.31 9.10
N THR A 163 1.53 17.65 7.88
CA THR A 163 1.49 19.02 7.36
C THR A 163 0.05 19.37 6.94
N ASN A 164 -0.37 20.60 7.21
CA ASN A 164 -1.64 21.12 6.71
C ASN A 164 -1.42 21.73 5.32
N SER A 165 -2.09 21.20 4.29
CA SER A 165 -2.15 21.86 3.00
C SER A 165 -3.30 22.88 3.04
N ASN A 166 -2.96 24.14 3.28
CA ASN A 166 -3.89 25.28 3.13
C ASN A 166 -4.25 25.52 1.66
#